data_AF-A0A0P0V9Y5-F1
#
_entry.id   AF-A0A0P0V9Y5-F1
#
_cell.length_a   1.000
_cell.length_b   1.000
_cell.length_c   1.000
_cell.angle_alpha   90.00
_cell.angle_beta   90.00
_cell.angle_gamma   90.00
#
_symmetry.space_group_name_H-M   'P 1'
#
loop_
_entity.id
_entity.type
_entity.pdbx_description
1 polymer ?
#
loop_
_entity_poly.entity_id
_entity_poly.type
_entity_poly.pdbx_seq_one_letter_code
_entity_poly.pdbx_strand_id
1 'polypeptide(L)'
;MENKQRRGNDVENLYDLGDGSGTRFWDDVWLGDTPLKIKFPYIYSIVADPGKTVSQLWSSDGWRIDLRRSLGAEELVEWEQLLADLANVHLSTDRDRMRWKLTKSGQFTTKSLYREMTFGGIRDIKMQELWKTPVPLKIKIFVWLMLKGRIQAAHRLKKMKWNGDPLCKFCGAEEDVDHLMFKCAPARFLWCCFRDVFHWDHVPSSRREFMNILMTMGDDRAIIFLHVISAGIWAIWLVRNDWVFNNKLLSNICHLPHKAVSFLIQWRGLLPEKLKVEVDGLKDSLLASIRASGPN
;
A
#
# COMPACT_ATOMS: atom_id res chain seq x y z
N MET A 1 19.52 19.78 1.94
CA MET A 1 18.43 18.79 1.74
C MET A 1 17.95 18.70 0.28
N GLU A 2 18.38 19.57 -0.63
CA GLU A 2 17.98 19.57 -2.06
C GLU A 2 18.56 18.44 -2.93
N ASN A 3 19.70 17.83 -2.56
CA ASN A 3 20.37 16.85 -3.44
C ASN A 3 19.74 15.43 -3.47
N LYS A 4 18.83 15.09 -2.55
CA LYS A 4 18.14 13.78 -2.60
C LYS A 4 16.87 13.78 -3.45
N GLN A 5 16.29 14.95 -3.74
CA GLN A 5 15.04 15.05 -4.50
C GLN A 5 15.25 14.98 -6.02
N ARG A 6 16.45 15.32 -6.52
CA ARG A 6 16.74 15.28 -7.96
C ARG A 6 16.93 13.86 -8.51
N ARG A 7 17.51 12.93 -7.73
CA ARG A 7 17.89 11.60 -8.24
C ARG A 7 16.72 10.68 -8.66
N GLY A 8 15.48 10.99 -8.25
CA GLY A 8 14.30 10.22 -8.65
C GLY A 8 13.64 10.71 -9.95
N ASN A 9 13.83 11.97 -10.33
CA ASN A 9 13.04 12.60 -11.40
C ASN A 9 13.58 12.35 -12.81
N ASP A 10 14.86 11.97 -12.96
CA ASP A 10 15.50 11.92 -14.29
C ASP A 10 14.93 10.78 -15.18
N VAL A 11 14.29 9.76 -14.60
CA VAL A 11 13.74 8.62 -15.36
C VAL A 11 12.31 8.84 -15.86
N GLU A 12 11.62 9.85 -15.34
CA GLU A 12 10.22 10.14 -15.63
C GLU A 12 10.04 11.20 -16.73
N ASN A 13 11.13 11.90 -17.09
CA ASN A 13 11.17 12.90 -18.15
C ASN A 13 11.80 12.32 -19.41
N LEU A 14 11.11 12.45 -20.54
CA LEU A 14 11.64 12.24 -21.88
C LEU A 14 11.89 13.61 -22.52
N TYR A 15 12.92 13.74 -23.35
CA TYR A 15 13.25 14.99 -24.01
C TYR A 15 13.21 14.80 -25.52
N ASP A 16 12.32 15.55 -26.17
CA ASP A 16 12.30 15.68 -27.62
C ASP A 16 13.39 16.62 -28.03
N LEU A 17 14.33 16.09 -28.80
CA LEU A 17 15.47 16.84 -29.25
C LEU A 17 15.05 17.87 -30.31
N GLY A 18 15.30 19.13 -30.00
CA GLY A 18 15.20 20.27 -30.90
C GLY A 18 16.61 20.76 -31.26
N ASP A 19 16.95 21.94 -30.77
CA ASP A 19 18.26 22.59 -30.89
C ASP A 19 19.33 21.97 -29.97
N GLY A 20 18.93 21.09 -29.04
CA GLY A 20 19.82 20.38 -28.11
C GLY A 20 20.35 21.25 -26.96
N SER A 21 19.88 22.49 -26.83
CA SER A 21 20.37 23.45 -25.83
C SER A 21 19.81 23.19 -24.43
N GLY A 22 18.65 22.54 -24.32
CA GLY A 22 17.96 22.23 -23.08
C GLY A 22 18.15 20.78 -22.61
N THR A 23 18.80 19.94 -23.41
CA THR A 23 18.92 18.50 -23.18
C THR A 23 20.35 18.14 -22.80
N ARG A 24 20.57 17.59 -21.59
CA ARG A 24 21.87 17.10 -21.14
C ARG A 24 22.18 15.77 -21.81
N PHE A 25 23.31 15.69 -22.50
CA PHE A 25 23.63 14.56 -23.37
C PHE A 25 23.64 13.22 -22.62
N TRP A 26 24.22 13.18 -21.41
CA TRP A 26 24.38 11.93 -20.66
C TRP A 26 23.26 11.63 -19.66
N ASP A 27 22.62 12.68 -19.13
CA ASP A 27 21.72 12.59 -17.99
C ASP A 27 20.25 12.46 -18.38
N ASP A 28 19.84 13.09 -19.48
CA ASP A 28 18.45 13.14 -19.90
C ASP A 28 18.10 11.98 -20.86
N VAL A 29 16.84 11.54 -20.87
CA VAL A 29 16.36 10.52 -21.79
C VAL A 29 15.90 11.17 -23.09
N TRP A 30 16.81 11.27 -24.05
CA TRP A 30 16.54 11.89 -25.36
C TRP A 30 16.85 10.95 -26.55
N LEU A 31 17.63 9.90 -26.30
CA LEU A 31 17.98 8.87 -27.28
C LEU A 31 17.67 7.48 -26.70
N GLY A 32 16.63 6.83 -27.24
CA GLY A 32 16.13 5.55 -26.72
C GLY A 32 15.27 5.71 -25.45
N ASP A 33 15.30 4.70 -24.58
CA ASP A 33 14.43 4.59 -23.40
C ASP A 33 15.11 4.86 -22.05
N THR A 34 16.43 5.06 -22.04
CA THR A 34 17.25 5.26 -20.84
C THR A 34 18.30 6.37 -21.06
N PRO A 35 18.77 7.04 -19.99
CA PRO A 35 19.88 7.97 -20.12
C PRO A 35 21.14 7.29 -20.64
N LEU A 36 21.90 7.97 -21.50
CA LEU A 36 23.11 7.42 -22.12
C LEU A 36 24.16 7.00 -21.07
N LYS A 37 24.23 7.67 -19.91
CA LYS A 37 25.12 7.26 -18.80
C LYS A 37 24.84 5.87 -18.24
N ILE A 38 23.60 5.39 -18.36
CA ILE A 38 23.19 4.05 -17.90
C ILE A 38 23.46 3.03 -19.01
N LYS A 39 23.24 3.41 -20.27
CA LYS A 39 23.48 2.53 -21.42
C LYS A 39 24.97 2.32 -21.69
N PHE A 40 25.79 3.35 -21.50
CA PHE A 40 27.22 3.37 -21.77
C PHE A 40 28.05 3.79 -20.52
N PRO A 41 28.03 2.98 -19.45
CA PRO A 41 28.69 3.31 -18.18
C PRO A 41 30.21 3.42 -18.29
N TYR A 42 30.87 2.60 -19.12
CA TYR A 42 32.33 2.62 -19.24
C TYR A 42 32.80 3.92 -19.89
N ILE A 43 32.16 4.36 -20.97
CA ILE A 43 32.44 5.66 -21.59
C ILE A 43 32.10 6.81 -20.67
N TYR A 44 30.91 6.81 -20.06
CA TYR A 44 30.50 7.87 -19.14
C TYR A 44 31.52 8.07 -18.00
N SER A 45 32.12 6.98 -17.52
CA SER A 45 33.14 7.02 -16.47
C SER A 45 34.42 7.77 -16.87
N ILE A 46 34.69 8.01 -18.15
CA ILE A 46 35.90 8.69 -18.64
C ILE A 46 35.64 10.01 -19.36
N VAL A 47 34.38 10.41 -19.53
CA VAL A 47 34.03 11.73 -20.09
C VAL A 47 34.63 12.86 -19.25
N ALA A 48 35.20 13.87 -19.91
CA ALA A 48 35.83 15.01 -19.24
C ALA A 48 34.81 15.97 -18.62
N ASP A 49 33.68 16.21 -19.32
CA ASP A 49 32.60 17.06 -18.84
C ASP A 49 31.23 16.42 -19.09
N PRO A 50 30.71 15.63 -18.13
CA PRO A 50 29.42 14.96 -18.26
C PRO A 50 28.21 15.91 -18.27
N GLY A 51 28.40 17.18 -17.87
CA GLY A 51 27.31 18.15 -17.74
C GLY A 51 26.91 18.84 -19.06
N LYS A 52 27.61 18.55 -20.16
CA LYS A 52 27.38 19.19 -21.45
C LYS A 52 26.02 18.83 -22.05
N THR A 53 25.40 19.81 -22.70
CA THR A 53 24.17 19.63 -23.47
C THR A 53 24.46 19.00 -24.83
N VAL A 54 23.43 18.51 -25.49
CA VAL A 54 23.53 17.94 -26.83
C VAL A 54 24.11 18.97 -27.82
N SER A 55 23.64 20.22 -27.77
CA SER A 55 24.10 21.30 -28.64
C SER A 55 25.58 21.67 -28.44
N GLN A 56 26.13 21.45 -27.24
CA GLN A 56 27.53 21.74 -26.92
C GLN A 56 28.49 20.66 -27.45
N LEU A 57 27.98 19.45 -27.67
CA LEU A 57 28.74 18.31 -28.18
C LEU A 57 28.55 18.10 -29.69
N TRP A 58 27.59 18.77 -30.31
CA TRP A 58 27.31 18.68 -31.73
C TRP A 58 27.94 19.84 -32.52
N SER A 59 28.66 19.52 -33.59
CA SER A 59 29.16 20.48 -34.57
C SER A 59 28.97 19.96 -36.00
N SER A 60 29.14 20.83 -37.00
CA SER A 60 28.93 20.49 -38.42
C SER A 60 29.84 19.36 -38.94
N ASP A 61 30.95 19.11 -38.25
CA ASP A 61 31.92 18.04 -38.50
C ASP A 61 31.67 16.76 -37.66
N GLY A 62 30.60 16.73 -36.86
CA GLY A 62 30.19 15.57 -36.07
C GLY A 62 30.15 15.82 -34.56
N TRP A 63 30.18 14.72 -33.79
CA TRP A 63 30.14 14.76 -32.33
C TRP A 63 31.53 14.97 -31.73
N ARG A 64 31.68 15.97 -30.85
CA ARG A 64 32.91 16.28 -30.12
C ARG A 64 32.75 15.97 -28.64
N ILE A 65 33.06 14.74 -28.26
CA ILE A 65 33.00 14.26 -26.87
C ILE A 65 34.43 14.10 -26.34
N ASP A 66 34.82 14.96 -25.39
CA ASP A 66 36.15 14.94 -24.79
C ASP A 66 36.28 13.83 -23.73
N LEU A 67 37.31 13.00 -23.85
CA LEU A 67 37.63 11.91 -22.91
C LEU A 67 38.88 12.25 -22.09
N ARG A 68 38.88 11.88 -20.81
CA ARG A 68 40.00 12.14 -19.88
C ARG A 68 41.24 11.29 -20.15
N ARG A 69 41.08 10.18 -20.86
CA ARG A 69 42.13 9.23 -21.25
C ARG A 69 41.74 8.50 -22.54
N SER A 70 42.69 7.76 -23.10
CA SER A 70 42.43 6.85 -24.22
C SER A 70 41.45 5.73 -23.85
N LEU A 71 40.79 5.19 -24.87
CA LEU A 71 39.84 4.09 -24.80
C LEU A 71 40.59 2.77 -24.51
N GLY A 72 40.07 1.98 -23.57
CA GLY A 72 40.44 0.57 -23.41
C GLY A 72 39.52 -0.33 -24.24
N ALA A 73 39.63 -1.64 -24.05
CA ALA A 73 38.87 -2.62 -24.85
C ALA A 73 37.36 -2.54 -24.59
N GLU A 74 36.94 -2.37 -23.33
CA GLU A 74 35.52 -2.27 -22.96
C GLU A 74 34.91 -0.94 -23.45
N GLU A 75 35.65 0.15 -23.28
CA GLU A 75 35.20 1.47 -23.75
C GLU A 75 35.10 1.52 -25.27
N LEU A 76 36.01 0.87 -26.00
CA LEU A 76 35.96 0.87 -27.46
C LEU A 76 34.65 0.27 -28.01
N VAL A 77 34.17 -0.82 -27.39
CA VAL A 77 32.89 -1.46 -27.77
C VAL A 77 31.71 -0.52 -27.51
N GLU A 78 31.65 0.11 -26.33
CA GLU A 78 30.60 1.09 -26.03
C GLU A 78 30.69 2.33 -26.93
N TRP A 79 31.90 2.76 -27.29
CA TRP A 79 32.14 3.92 -28.16
C TRP A 79 31.60 3.69 -29.57
N GLU A 80 31.87 2.52 -30.15
CA GLU A 80 31.35 2.15 -31.48
C GLU A 80 29.82 2.11 -31.48
N GLN A 81 29.21 1.55 -30.43
CA GLN A 81 27.75 1.51 -30.27
C GLN A 81 27.15 2.91 -30.08
N LEU A 82 27.78 3.76 -29.28
CA LEU A 82 27.37 5.15 -29.08
C LEU A 82 27.40 5.91 -30.40
N LEU A 83 28.49 5.83 -31.17
CA LEU A 83 28.59 6.49 -32.47
C LEU A 83 27.55 5.97 -33.47
N ALA A 84 27.25 4.66 -33.45
CA ALA A 84 26.21 4.08 -34.29
C ALA A 84 24.82 4.61 -33.95
N ASP A 85 24.48 4.72 -32.66
CA ASP A 85 23.20 5.29 -32.20
C ASP A 85 23.09 6.77 -32.57
N LEU A 86 24.20 7.51 -32.51
CA LEU A 86 24.28 8.93 -32.79
C LEU A 86 24.30 9.27 -34.28
N ALA A 87 24.61 8.32 -35.17
CA ALA A 87 24.81 8.56 -36.60
C ALA A 87 23.59 9.14 -37.32
N ASN A 88 22.37 8.87 -36.82
CA ASN A 88 21.12 9.34 -37.41
C ASN A 88 20.49 10.52 -36.66
N VAL A 89 21.17 11.06 -35.65
CA VAL A 89 20.67 12.20 -34.87
C VAL A 89 20.91 13.49 -35.65
N HIS A 90 19.84 14.26 -35.87
CA HIS A 90 19.89 15.56 -36.52
C HIS A 90 19.21 16.59 -35.62
N LEU A 91 19.93 17.67 -35.30
CA LEU A 91 19.35 18.79 -34.55
C LEU A 91 18.46 19.62 -35.46
N SER A 92 17.36 20.12 -34.89
CA SER A 92 16.46 21.06 -35.57
C SER A 92 16.66 22.47 -35.01
N THR A 93 15.99 23.46 -35.61
CA THR A 93 15.97 24.85 -35.11
C THR A 93 14.93 25.07 -34.01
N ASP A 94 14.09 24.07 -33.71
CA ASP A 94 13.05 24.18 -32.70
C ASP A 94 13.63 24.04 -31.28
N ARG A 95 12.95 24.58 -30.27
CA ARG A 95 13.36 24.35 -28.88
C ARG A 95 13.10 22.91 -28.46
N ASP A 96 14.02 22.36 -27.67
CA ASP A 96 13.84 21.10 -26.95
C ASP A 96 12.52 21.09 -26.16
N ARG A 97 11.84 19.93 -26.11
CA ARG A 97 10.57 19.77 -25.38
C ARG A 97 10.64 18.62 -24.39
N MET A 98 10.36 18.90 -23.13
CA MET A 98 10.21 17.85 -22.12
C MET A 98 8.81 17.21 -22.22
N ARG A 99 8.78 15.90 -22.39
CA ARG A 99 7.59 15.03 -22.34
C ARG A 99 7.59 14.23 -21.03
N TRP A 100 6.50 14.34 -20.29
CA TRP A 100 6.27 13.62 -19.05
C TRP A 100 5.81 12.17 -19.30
N LYS A 101 6.62 11.18 -18.94
CA LYS A 101 6.37 9.76 -19.25
C LYS A 101 5.15 9.18 -18.53
N LEU A 102 4.73 9.76 -17.40
CA LEU A 102 3.66 9.21 -16.56
C LEU A 102 2.24 9.58 -17.01
N THR A 103 2.09 10.38 -18.07
CA THR A 103 0.77 10.77 -18.61
C THR A 103 0.72 10.53 -20.12
N LYS A 104 -0.43 10.08 -20.63
CA LYS A 104 -0.63 9.89 -22.07
C LYS A 104 -0.54 11.19 -22.87
N SER A 105 -0.82 12.34 -22.24
CA SER A 105 -0.69 13.66 -22.85
C SER A 105 0.77 14.13 -22.96
N GLY A 106 1.72 13.46 -22.30
CA GLY A 106 3.09 13.93 -22.17
C GLY A 106 3.24 15.18 -21.29
N GLN A 107 2.18 15.62 -20.60
CA GLN A 107 2.22 16.82 -19.76
C GLN A 107 2.43 16.47 -18.30
N PHE A 108 3.30 17.22 -17.64
CA PHE A 108 3.52 17.12 -16.21
C PHE A 108 2.23 17.40 -15.45
N THR A 109 1.91 16.54 -14.48
CA THR A 109 0.89 16.85 -13.47
C THR A 109 1.38 16.45 -12.10
N THR A 110 1.13 17.30 -11.10
CA THR A 110 1.41 16.99 -9.69
C THR A 110 0.70 15.69 -9.27
N LYS A 111 -0.49 15.41 -9.84
CA LYS A 111 -1.24 14.18 -9.60
C LYS A 111 -0.49 12.92 -10.07
N SER A 112 0.09 12.93 -11.27
CA SER A 112 0.86 11.78 -11.77
C SER A 112 2.15 11.56 -10.99
N LEU A 113 2.88 12.63 -10.68
CA LEU A 113 4.09 12.54 -9.86
C LEU A 113 3.77 12.00 -8.46
N TYR A 114 2.76 12.58 -7.80
CA TYR A 114 2.34 12.12 -6.48
C TYR A 114 1.90 10.65 -6.50
N ARG A 115 1.15 10.23 -7.52
CA ARG A 115 0.73 8.83 -7.67
C ARG A 115 1.94 7.90 -7.77
N GLU A 116 2.94 8.24 -8.56
CA GLU A 116 4.14 7.40 -8.74
C GLU A 116 4.98 7.37 -7.47
N MET A 117 5.26 8.53 -6.87
CA MET A 117 6.03 8.63 -5.62
C MET A 117 5.38 7.88 -4.45
N THR A 118 4.05 7.77 -4.43
CA THR A 118 3.30 7.06 -3.39
C THR A 118 2.99 5.61 -3.75
N PHE A 119 3.29 5.18 -4.98
CA PHE A 119 3.05 3.82 -5.43
C PHE A 119 4.18 2.90 -4.99
N GLY A 120 3.97 2.13 -3.92
CA GLY A 120 4.96 1.18 -3.40
C GLY A 120 5.19 -0.07 -4.26
N GLY A 121 4.88 -0.05 -5.56
CA GLY A 121 5.03 -1.18 -6.49
C GLY A 121 3.99 -2.29 -6.35
N ILE A 122 3.36 -2.46 -5.18
CA ILE A 122 2.40 -3.53 -4.89
C ILE A 122 1.08 -2.93 -4.40
N ARG A 123 -0.03 -3.25 -5.10
CA ARG A 123 -1.39 -2.93 -4.65
C ARG A 123 -1.89 -4.04 -3.73
N ASP A 124 -2.07 -3.74 -2.45
CA ASP A 124 -2.75 -4.64 -1.53
C ASP A 124 -4.28 -4.54 -1.76
N ILE A 125 -4.80 -5.38 -2.67
CA ILE A 125 -6.19 -5.35 -3.16
C ILE A 125 -7.17 -5.39 -1.99
N LYS A 126 -6.92 -6.24 -0.99
CA LYS A 126 -7.79 -6.39 0.18
C LYS A 126 -7.72 -5.18 1.13
N MET A 127 -6.60 -4.48 1.20
CA MET A 127 -6.58 -3.18 1.88
C MET A 127 -7.42 -2.15 1.12
N GLN A 128 -7.43 -2.16 -0.23
CA GLN A 128 -8.30 -1.26 -0.98
C GLN A 128 -9.79 -1.55 -0.72
N GLU A 129 -10.17 -2.83 -0.62
CA GLU A 129 -11.52 -3.22 -0.21
C GLU A 129 -11.86 -2.70 1.18
N LEU A 130 -10.98 -2.87 2.18
CA LEU A 130 -11.14 -2.29 3.52
C LEU A 130 -11.33 -0.76 3.48
N TRP A 131 -10.57 -0.07 2.64
CA TRP A 131 -10.70 1.38 2.48
C TRP A 131 -12.00 1.78 1.76
N LYS A 132 -12.57 0.92 0.91
CA LYS A 132 -13.89 1.11 0.29
C LYS A 132 -15.05 0.72 1.20
N THR A 133 -14.85 -0.16 2.18
CA THR A 133 -15.91 -0.64 3.08
C THR A 133 -16.61 0.52 3.81
N PRO A 134 -17.95 0.57 3.85
CA PRO A 134 -18.70 1.66 4.49
C PRO A 134 -18.75 1.50 6.02
N VAL A 135 -17.62 1.74 6.69
CA VAL A 135 -17.50 1.81 8.16
C VAL A 135 -16.81 3.13 8.55
N PRO A 136 -16.96 3.63 9.79
CA PRO A 136 -16.31 4.86 10.20
C PRO A 136 -14.79 4.79 10.03
N LEU A 137 -14.14 5.90 9.65
CA LEU A 137 -12.69 5.95 9.36
C LEU A 137 -11.84 5.40 10.51
N LYS A 138 -12.21 5.69 11.76
CA LYS A 138 -11.54 5.16 12.95
C LYS A 138 -11.49 3.63 12.97
N ILE A 139 -12.54 2.98 12.46
CA ILE A 139 -12.65 1.51 12.40
C ILE A 139 -11.79 0.98 11.26
N LYS A 140 -11.77 1.63 10.10
CA LYS A 140 -10.86 1.26 8.99
C LYS A 140 -9.40 1.27 9.44
N ILE A 141 -8.98 2.36 10.11
CA ILE A 141 -7.63 2.50 10.65
C ILE A 141 -7.36 1.41 11.68
N PHE A 142 -8.31 1.14 12.58
CA PHE A 142 -8.16 0.10 13.59
C PHE A 142 -7.99 -1.30 12.98
N VAL A 143 -8.84 -1.68 12.03
CA VAL A 143 -8.77 -2.98 11.34
C VAL A 143 -7.46 -3.08 10.55
N TRP A 144 -7.04 -2.02 9.85
CA TRP A 144 -5.76 -1.98 9.16
C TRP A 144 -4.57 -2.19 10.12
N LEU A 145 -4.57 -1.48 11.26
CA LEU A 145 -3.55 -1.67 12.30
C LEU A 145 -3.60 -3.08 12.89
N MET A 146 -4.79 -3.65 13.07
CA MET A 146 -4.97 -5.02 13.58
C MET A 146 -4.32 -6.01 12.62
N LEU A 147 -4.62 -5.92 11.32
CA LEU A 147 -4.06 -6.81 10.31
C LEU A 147 -2.53 -6.67 10.21
N LYS A 148 -1.99 -5.46 10.37
CA LYS A 148 -0.54 -5.24 10.45
C LYS A 148 0.09 -5.61 11.80
N GLY A 149 -0.67 -6.09 12.79
CA GLY A 149 -0.17 -6.48 14.12
C GLY A 149 0.27 -5.28 14.98
N ARG A 150 -0.37 -4.13 14.79
CA ARG A 150 0.05 -2.83 15.33
C ARG A 150 -0.88 -2.23 16.39
N ILE A 151 -2.00 -2.89 16.71
CA ILE A 151 -2.89 -2.44 17.79
C ILE A 151 -2.25 -2.64 19.17
N GLN A 152 -2.75 -1.91 20.17
CA GLN A 152 -2.21 -1.87 21.54
C GLN A 152 -2.62 -3.10 22.39
N ALA A 153 -2.29 -4.30 21.93
CA ALA A 153 -2.32 -5.52 22.76
C ALA A 153 -1.23 -5.45 23.85
N ALA A 154 -1.38 -6.20 24.96
CA ALA A 154 -0.51 -6.09 26.13
C ALA A 154 0.97 -6.34 25.78
N HIS A 155 1.29 -7.33 24.95
CA HIS A 155 2.65 -7.58 24.47
C HIS A 155 3.27 -6.36 23.76
N ARG A 156 2.47 -5.61 22.99
CA ARG A 156 2.93 -4.38 22.29
C ARG A 156 3.02 -3.19 23.25
N LEU A 157 2.08 -3.06 24.19
CA LEU A 157 2.11 -2.03 25.23
C LEU A 157 3.35 -2.19 26.12
N LYS A 158 3.75 -3.44 26.44
CA LYS A 158 5.00 -3.70 27.17
C LYS A 158 6.24 -3.18 26.46
N LYS A 159 6.33 -3.36 25.14
CA LYS A 159 7.41 -2.77 24.33
C LYS A 159 7.42 -1.24 24.37
N MET A 160 6.30 -0.61 24.73
CA MET A 160 6.16 0.84 24.91
C MET A 160 6.27 1.27 26.39
N LYS A 161 6.86 0.44 27.27
CA LYS A 161 7.05 0.73 28.70
C LYS A 161 5.74 0.91 29.49
N TRP A 162 4.66 0.25 29.08
CA TRP A 162 3.42 0.21 29.86
C TRP A 162 3.55 -0.66 31.13
N ASN A 163 3.08 -0.16 32.26
CA ASN A 163 3.23 -0.81 33.56
C ASN A 163 2.22 -1.94 33.85
N GLY A 164 1.22 -2.16 33.00
CA GLY A 164 0.19 -3.21 33.21
C GLY A 164 0.70 -4.64 33.00
N ASP A 165 -0.11 -5.63 33.33
CA ASP A 165 0.20 -7.06 33.16
C ASP A 165 0.34 -7.42 31.64
N PRO A 166 1.42 -8.11 31.20
CA PRO A 166 1.51 -8.61 29.81
C PRO A 166 0.51 -9.72 29.47
N LEU A 167 -0.11 -10.33 30.47
CA LEU A 167 -1.03 -11.44 30.30
C LEU A 167 -2.45 -10.96 29.99
N CYS A 168 -3.17 -11.76 29.23
CA CYS A 168 -4.56 -11.55 28.88
C CYS A 168 -5.43 -11.67 30.12
N LYS A 169 -6.14 -10.59 30.49
CA LYS A 169 -7.04 -10.58 31.65
C LYS A 169 -8.14 -11.64 31.60
N PHE A 170 -8.49 -12.14 30.41
CA PHE A 170 -9.54 -13.15 30.24
C PHE A 170 -9.07 -14.58 30.54
N CYS A 171 -7.82 -14.94 30.25
CA CYS A 171 -7.38 -16.33 30.32
C CYS A 171 -5.94 -16.55 30.83
N GLY A 172 -5.21 -15.48 31.16
CA GLY A 172 -3.84 -15.55 31.71
C GLY A 172 -2.73 -15.91 30.72
N ALA A 173 -3.02 -16.08 29.42
CA ALA A 173 -2.00 -16.33 28.40
C ALA A 173 -1.35 -15.02 27.91
N GLU A 174 -0.22 -15.09 27.20
CA GLU A 174 0.39 -13.89 26.59
C GLU A 174 -0.56 -13.22 25.58
N GLU A 175 -0.83 -11.92 25.77
CA GLU A 175 -1.78 -11.17 24.92
C GLU A 175 -1.06 -10.45 23.77
N ASP A 176 -0.85 -11.17 22.67
CA ASP A 176 -0.55 -10.57 21.36
C ASP A 176 -1.85 -10.27 20.57
N VAL A 177 -1.70 -9.73 19.36
CA VAL A 177 -2.86 -9.38 18.50
C VAL A 177 -3.64 -10.62 18.07
N ASP A 178 -2.96 -11.73 17.77
CA ASP A 178 -3.62 -12.95 17.31
C ASP A 178 -4.38 -13.62 18.48
N HIS A 179 -3.80 -13.61 19.67
CA HIS A 179 -4.45 -14.05 20.89
C HIS A 179 -5.70 -13.24 21.17
N LEU A 180 -5.55 -11.91 21.25
CA LEU A 180 -6.64 -10.98 21.54
C LEU A 180 -7.79 -11.11 20.54
N MET A 181 -7.47 -11.14 19.24
CA MET A 181 -8.48 -11.06 18.19
C MET A 181 -9.04 -12.41 17.75
N PHE A 182 -8.34 -13.53 17.96
CA PHE A 182 -8.74 -14.83 17.38
C PHE A 182 -8.72 -16.01 18.34
N LYS A 183 -7.83 -16.03 19.35
CA LYS A 183 -7.62 -17.23 20.19
C LYS A 183 -8.26 -17.16 21.58
N CYS A 184 -8.45 -15.96 22.12
CA CYS A 184 -9.04 -15.77 23.44
C CYS A 184 -10.53 -16.16 23.46
N ALA A 185 -11.06 -16.59 24.62
CA ALA A 185 -12.42 -17.11 24.73
C ALA A 185 -13.54 -16.17 24.20
N PRO A 186 -13.56 -14.86 24.52
CA PRO A 186 -14.58 -13.95 23.95
C PRO A 186 -14.46 -13.83 22.43
N ALA A 187 -13.24 -13.74 21.91
CA ALA A 187 -13.00 -13.67 20.48
C ALA A 187 -13.49 -14.95 19.79
N ARG A 188 -13.11 -16.13 20.30
CA ARG A 188 -13.55 -17.43 19.75
C ARG A 188 -15.07 -17.56 19.76
N PHE A 189 -15.74 -17.17 20.84
CA PHE A 189 -17.19 -17.20 20.90
C PHE A 189 -17.82 -16.34 19.79
N LEU A 190 -17.35 -15.10 19.62
CA LEU A 190 -17.88 -14.22 18.57
C LEU A 190 -17.58 -14.76 17.16
N TRP A 191 -16.40 -15.34 16.94
CA TRP A 191 -16.09 -15.98 15.66
C TRP A 191 -16.96 -17.20 15.39
N CYS A 192 -17.37 -17.96 16.41
CA CYS A 192 -18.35 -19.04 16.23
C CYS A 192 -19.71 -18.49 15.78
N CYS A 193 -20.19 -17.38 16.36
CA CYS A 193 -21.41 -16.73 15.86
C CYS A 193 -21.27 -16.30 14.39
N PHE A 194 -20.12 -15.74 14.01
CA PHE A 194 -19.88 -15.39 12.60
C PHE A 194 -19.75 -16.61 11.68
N ARG A 195 -19.13 -17.70 12.16
CA ARG A 195 -19.05 -18.96 11.42
C ARG A 195 -20.46 -19.46 11.06
N ASP A 196 -21.40 -19.38 12.00
CA ASP A 196 -22.79 -19.81 11.77
C ASP A 196 -23.52 -18.90 10.78
N VAL A 197 -23.24 -17.59 10.81
CA VAL A 197 -23.82 -16.59 9.89
C VAL A 197 -23.25 -16.69 8.47
N PHE A 198 -21.95 -16.98 8.33
CA PHE A 198 -21.26 -17.05 7.04
C PHE A 198 -21.08 -18.48 6.51
N HIS A 199 -21.58 -19.48 7.23
CA HIS A 199 -21.46 -20.90 6.90
C HIS A 199 -20.01 -21.36 6.70
N TRP A 200 -19.13 -21.01 7.64
CA TRP A 200 -17.72 -21.42 7.58
C TRP A 200 -17.47 -22.80 8.17
N ASP A 201 -16.51 -23.52 7.59
CA ASP A 201 -16.07 -24.81 8.14
C ASP A 201 -15.30 -24.66 9.45
N HIS A 202 -14.57 -23.56 9.61
CA HIS A 202 -13.75 -23.27 10.80
C HIS A 202 -13.69 -21.77 11.11
N VAL A 203 -13.40 -21.46 12.38
CA VAL A 203 -13.14 -20.08 12.82
C VAL A 203 -11.67 -19.71 12.58
N PRO A 204 -11.36 -18.48 12.14
CA PRO A 204 -9.97 -18.06 11.96
C PRO A 204 -9.24 -18.04 13.31
N SER A 205 -8.05 -18.61 13.36
CA SER A 205 -7.19 -18.67 14.56
C SER A 205 -6.04 -17.66 14.56
N SER A 206 -5.88 -16.91 13.46
CA SER A 206 -4.86 -15.89 13.27
C SER A 206 -5.25 -14.86 12.21
N ARG A 207 -4.57 -13.71 12.20
CA ARG A 207 -4.66 -12.71 11.12
C ARG A 207 -4.39 -13.31 9.75
N ARG A 208 -3.49 -14.29 9.66
CA ARG A 208 -3.14 -14.96 8.40
C ARG A 208 -4.32 -15.77 7.87
N GLU A 209 -4.97 -16.56 8.71
CA GLU A 209 -6.17 -17.31 8.32
C GLU A 209 -7.34 -16.38 7.99
N PHE A 210 -7.53 -15.31 8.76
CA PHE A 210 -8.51 -14.28 8.45
C PHE A 210 -8.26 -13.65 7.07
N MET A 211 -7.01 -13.32 6.76
CA MET A 211 -6.65 -12.80 5.44
C MET A 211 -6.88 -13.85 4.34
N ASN A 212 -6.60 -15.13 4.58
CA ASN A 212 -6.89 -16.19 3.61
C ASN A 212 -8.39 -16.27 3.30
N ILE A 213 -9.26 -16.19 4.32
CA ILE A 213 -10.72 -16.13 4.13
C ILE A 213 -11.12 -14.90 3.31
N LEU A 214 -10.54 -13.73 3.62
CA LEU A 214 -10.83 -12.51 2.86
C LEU A 214 -10.37 -12.62 1.40
N MET A 215 -9.24 -13.29 1.14
CA MET A 215 -8.67 -13.50 -0.19
C MET A 215 -9.52 -14.39 -1.10
N THR A 216 -10.37 -15.27 -0.56
CA THR A 216 -11.27 -16.12 -1.36
C THR A 216 -12.57 -15.41 -1.79
N MET A 217 -12.83 -14.20 -1.28
CA MET A 217 -14.05 -13.45 -1.57
C MET A 217 -13.87 -12.49 -2.75
N GLY A 218 -14.88 -12.41 -3.62
CA GLY A 218 -15.00 -11.35 -4.62
C GLY A 218 -15.36 -9.99 -4.00
N ASP A 219 -15.14 -8.91 -4.75
CA ASP A 219 -15.16 -7.52 -4.26
C ASP A 219 -16.39 -7.14 -3.41
N ASP A 220 -17.61 -7.32 -3.95
CA ASP A 220 -18.84 -6.91 -3.23
C ASP A 220 -19.05 -7.76 -1.96
N ARG A 221 -18.80 -9.08 -2.02
CA ARG A 221 -18.88 -9.97 -0.85
C ARG A 221 -17.84 -9.61 0.20
N ALA A 222 -16.63 -9.27 -0.21
CA ALA A 222 -15.56 -8.86 0.70
C ALA A 222 -15.91 -7.54 1.42
N ILE A 223 -16.56 -6.59 0.73
CA ILE A 223 -17.03 -5.34 1.36
C ILE A 223 -18.08 -5.61 2.43
N ILE A 224 -19.09 -6.43 2.12
CA ILE A 224 -20.15 -6.83 3.08
C ILE A 224 -19.53 -7.56 4.27
N PHE A 225 -18.67 -8.53 3.99
CA PHE A 225 -17.95 -9.30 4.99
C PHE A 225 -17.14 -8.39 5.92
N LEU A 226 -16.33 -7.50 5.35
CA LEU A 226 -15.53 -6.55 6.12
C LEU A 226 -16.40 -5.60 6.94
N HIS A 227 -17.57 -5.18 6.44
CA HIS A 227 -18.50 -4.34 7.18
C HIS A 227 -19.01 -5.06 8.44
N VAL A 228 -19.46 -6.31 8.28
CA VAL A 228 -20.00 -7.13 9.38
C VAL A 228 -18.92 -7.49 10.39
N ILE A 229 -17.78 -8.01 9.93
CA ILE A 229 -16.70 -8.42 10.82
C ILE A 229 -16.03 -7.24 11.51
N SER A 230 -15.94 -6.06 10.87
CA SER A 230 -15.40 -4.87 11.52
C SER A 230 -16.18 -4.50 12.78
N ALA A 231 -17.50 -4.72 12.79
CA ALA A 231 -18.32 -4.51 13.98
C ALA A 231 -17.92 -5.47 15.11
N GLY A 232 -17.66 -6.73 14.77
CA GLY A 232 -17.22 -7.73 15.74
C GLY A 232 -15.82 -7.50 16.29
N ILE A 233 -14.85 -7.24 15.40
CA ILE A 233 -13.47 -6.89 15.79
C ILE A 233 -13.47 -5.67 16.72
N TRP A 234 -14.27 -4.65 16.40
CA TRP A 234 -14.39 -3.47 17.23
C TRP A 234 -15.06 -3.76 18.59
N ALA A 235 -16.06 -4.65 18.62
CA ALA A 235 -16.69 -5.10 19.85
C ALA A 235 -15.69 -5.82 20.78
N ILE A 236 -14.85 -6.72 20.24
CA ILE A 236 -13.79 -7.41 20.99
C ILE A 236 -12.83 -6.39 21.60
N TRP A 237 -12.37 -5.44 20.80
CA TRP A 237 -11.45 -4.39 21.24
C TRP A 237 -12.01 -3.57 22.40
N LEU A 238 -13.26 -3.13 22.30
CA LEU A 238 -13.89 -2.32 23.33
C LEU A 238 -14.08 -3.11 24.63
N VAL A 239 -14.56 -4.36 24.55
CA VAL A 239 -14.75 -5.22 25.72
C VAL A 239 -13.41 -5.48 26.42
N ARG A 240 -12.35 -5.75 25.67
CA ARG A 240 -11.01 -5.89 26.25
C ARG A 240 -10.52 -4.60 26.91
N ASN A 241 -10.64 -3.45 26.24
CA ASN A 241 -10.17 -2.20 26.81
C ASN A 241 -10.94 -1.80 28.08
N ASP A 242 -12.25 -2.03 28.11
CA ASP A 242 -13.07 -1.73 29.28
C ASP A 242 -12.66 -2.59 30.49
N TRP A 243 -12.28 -3.86 30.27
CA TRP A 243 -11.74 -4.69 31.34
C TRP A 243 -10.30 -4.29 31.72
N VAL A 244 -9.43 -3.99 30.76
CA VAL A 244 -8.04 -3.62 31.04
C VAL A 244 -7.94 -2.31 31.83
N PHE A 245 -8.68 -1.28 31.42
CA PHE A 245 -8.53 0.08 31.95
C PHE A 245 -9.59 0.49 32.97
N ASN A 246 -10.81 -0.08 32.91
CA ASN A 246 -11.92 0.27 33.80
C ASN A 246 -12.35 -0.87 34.72
N ASN A 247 -11.67 -2.03 34.69
CA ASN A 247 -12.01 -3.24 35.44
C ASN A 247 -13.47 -3.71 35.25
N LYS A 248 -14.07 -3.40 34.09
CA LYS A 248 -15.42 -3.86 33.75
C LYS A 248 -15.38 -5.24 33.13
N LEU A 249 -15.66 -6.26 33.95
CA LEU A 249 -15.76 -7.64 33.51
C LEU A 249 -16.91 -7.82 32.51
N LEU A 250 -16.68 -8.64 31.48
CA LEU A 250 -17.74 -9.12 30.60
C LEU A 250 -18.64 -10.09 31.38
N SER A 251 -19.73 -9.58 31.95
CA SER A 251 -20.64 -10.38 32.79
C SER A 251 -21.37 -11.48 32.02
N ASN A 252 -21.69 -11.23 30.75
CA ASN A 252 -22.32 -12.21 29.86
C ASN A 252 -21.64 -12.18 28.49
N ILE A 253 -21.16 -13.32 28.02
CA ILE A 253 -20.46 -13.45 26.74
C ILE A 253 -21.35 -13.05 25.55
N CYS A 254 -22.67 -13.17 25.68
CA CYS A 254 -23.65 -12.73 24.68
C CYS A 254 -23.67 -11.21 24.48
N HIS A 255 -23.14 -10.40 25.41
CA HIS A 255 -23.03 -8.95 25.20
C HIS A 255 -22.12 -8.59 24.01
N LEU A 256 -21.19 -9.48 23.66
CA LEU A 256 -20.24 -9.25 22.59
C LEU A 256 -20.91 -9.23 21.20
N PRO A 257 -21.67 -10.25 20.76
CA PRO A 257 -22.39 -10.19 19.50
C PRO A 257 -23.51 -9.15 19.49
N HIS A 258 -24.19 -8.88 20.62
CA HIS A 258 -25.13 -7.75 20.71
C HIS A 258 -24.46 -6.39 20.45
N LYS A 259 -23.23 -6.19 20.97
CA LYS A 259 -22.44 -4.99 20.70
C LYS A 259 -22.06 -4.90 19.22
N ALA A 260 -21.72 -6.02 18.57
CA ALA A 260 -21.49 -6.06 17.14
C ALA A 260 -22.75 -5.65 16.35
N VAL A 261 -23.92 -6.21 16.67
CA VAL A 261 -25.20 -5.83 16.05
C VAL A 261 -25.51 -4.34 16.24
N SER A 262 -25.25 -3.79 17.43
CA SER A 262 -25.43 -2.35 17.69
C SER A 262 -24.61 -1.48 16.73
N PHE A 263 -23.38 -1.88 16.42
CA PHE A 263 -22.56 -1.18 15.41
C PHE A 263 -23.12 -1.34 13.99
N LEU A 264 -23.64 -2.52 13.63
CA LEU A 264 -24.27 -2.70 12.31
C LEU A 264 -25.49 -1.79 12.13
N ILE A 265 -26.31 -1.64 13.17
CA ILE A 265 -27.44 -0.69 13.17
C ILE A 265 -26.91 0.74 13.00
N GLN A 266 -25.88 1.12 13.77
CA GLN A 266 -25.29 2.46 13.70
C GLN A 266 -24.68 2.76 12.33
N TRP A 267 -24.05 1.78 11.68
CA TRP A 267 -23.33 1.95 10.43
C TRP A 267 -24.19 1.73 9.19
N ARG A 268 -25.46 1.31 9.37
CA ARG A 268 -26.42 1.11 8.27
C ARG A 268 -26.56 2.32 7.36
N GLY A 269 -26.49 3.53 7.91
CA GLY A 269 -26.56 4.78 7.14
C GLY A 269 -25.37 5.02 6.21
N LEU A 270 -24.25 4.33 6.40
CA LEU A 270 -23.06 4.44 5.56
C LEU A 270 -23.11 3.53 4.32
N LEU A 271 -23.94 2.48 4.36
CA LEU A 271 -24.04 1.48 3.30
C LEU A 271 -24.75 2.06 2.06
N PRO A 272 -24.24 1.78 0.85
CA PRO A 272 -25.01 1.95 -0.38
C PRO A 272 -26.29 1.11 -0.33
N GLU A 273 -27.38 1.59 -0.93
CA GLU A 273 -28.69 0.92 -0.87
C GLU A 273 -28.63 -0.54 -1.31
N LYS A 274 -27.85 -0.84 -2.36
CA LYS A 274 -27.65 -2.20 -2.90
C LYS A 274 -27.12 -3.21 -1.89
N LEU A 275 -26.41 -2.77 -0.83
CA LEU A 275 -25.79 -3.65 0.17
C LEU A 275 -26.60 -3.73 1.48
N LYS A 276 -27.57 -2.83 1.70
CA LYS A 276 -28.30 -2.76 2.98
C LYS A 276 -29.10 -4.03 3.25
N VAL A 277 -29.79 -4.56 2.24
CA VAL A 277 -30.63 -5.76 2.36
C VAL A 277 -29.80 -6.97 2.80
N GLU A 278 -28.64 -7.17 2.19
CA GLU A 278 -27.77 -8.30 2.52
C GLU A 278 -27.17 -8.16 3.93
N VAL A 279 -26.71 -6.96 4.31
CA VAL A 279 -26.19 -6.72 5.67
C VAL A 279 -27.29 -6.84 6.72
N ASP A 280 -28.52 -6.38 6.43
CA ASP A 280 -29.67 -6.54 7.32
C ASP A 280 -29.98 -8.03 7.56
N GLY A 281 -29.95 -8.85 6.50
CA GLY A 281 -30.10 -10.31 6.62
C GLY A 281 -29.02 -10.96 7.48
N LEU A 282 -27.75 -10.59 7.30
CA LEU A 282 -26.64 -11.11 8.12
C LEU A 282 -26.75 -10.67 9.59
N LYS A 283 -27.19 -9.43 9.83
CA LYS A 283 -27.46 -8.91 11.19
C LYS A 283 -28.58 -9.70 11.86
N ASP A 284 -29.66 -10.02 11.13
CA ASP A 284 -30.78 -10.80 11.67
C ASP A 284 -30.37 -12.26 11.93
N SER A 285 -29.57 -12.87 11.05
CA SER A 285 -28.96 -14.19 11.29
C SER A 285 -28.05 -14.20 12.53
N LEU A 286 -27.28 -13.12 12.74
CA LEU A 286 -26.44 -12.97 13.93
C LEU A 286 -27.31 -12.90 15.19
N LEU A 287 -28.41 -12.14 15.18
CA LEU A 287 -29.37 -12.09 16.29
C LEU A 287 -30.01 -13.46 16.56
N ALA A 288 -30.33 -14.23 15.52
CA ALA A 288 -30.88 -15.57 15.66
C ALA A 288 -29.86 -16.54 16.28
N SER A 289 -28.60 -16.51 15.84
CA SER A 289 -27.51 -17.32 16.41
C SER A 289 -27.30 -17.03 17.91
N ILE A 290 -27.41 -15.77 18.32
CA ILE A 290 -27.33 -15.39 19.75
C ILE A 290 -28.47 -16.00 20.55
N ARG A 291 -29.70 -15.95 20.04
CA ARG A 291 -30.89 -16.51 20.73
C ARG A 291 -30.80 -18.02 20.87
N ALA A 292 -30.29 -18.72 19.85
CA ALA A 292 -30.07 -20.16 19.90
C ALA A 292 -28.96 -20.57 20.90
N SER A 293 -28.04 -19.66 21.23
CA SER A 293 -26.90 -19.92 22.12
C SER A 293 -27.14 -19.50 23.58
N GLY A 294 -28.28 -18.85 23.88
CA GLY A 294 -28.63 -18.45 25.23
C GLY A 294 -29.11 -19.62 26.09
N PRO A 295 -28.89 -19.60 27.42
CA PRO A 295 -29.54 -20.56 28.31
C PRO A 295 -31.06 -20.34 28.26
N ASN A 296 -31.82 -21.43 28.08
CA ASN A 296 -33.27 -21.44 28.28
C ASN A 296 -33.63 -20.99 29.70
#